data_AF-A0A1H9PGT3-F1
#
_entry.id   AF-A0A1H9PGT3-F1
#
_cell.length_a   1.000
_cell.length_b   1.000
_cell.length_c   1.000
_cell.angle_alpha   90.00
_cell.angle_beta   90.00
_cell.angle_gamma   90.00
#
_symmetry.space_group_name_H-M   'P 1'
#
loop_
_entity.id
_entity.type
_entity.pdbx_description
1 polymer ?
#
loop_
_entity_poly.entity_id
_entity_poly.type
_entity_poly.pdbx_seq_one_letter_code
_entity_poly.pdbx_strand_id
1 'polypeptide(L)'
;MAALNVNTGKVQELVPGIPEWVSGNHHFGGLNTLHYYYDDGEIVYNFPFMDSVFTWSPLEKSLKRQRYASEVIPGILKAYNGDGSMESLVHASSKSDYYTGMYSVTGTSMQYRFVVSTSVENEVTYSTYLEVFDESALHFTNKISSMVKTRGFTVKDSIFLFRESGSEDYLEFAVFSGL
;
A
#
# COMPACT_ATOMS: atom_id res chain seq x y z
N MET A 1 5.22 6.99 14.70
CA MET A 1 3.76 7.22 14.77
C MET A 1 3.41 7.60 16.20
N ALA A 2 2.48 8.54 16.39
CA ALA A 2 2.00 8.91 17.72
C ALA A 2 0.47 8.80 17.78
N ALA A 3 -0.06 8.32 18.89
CA ALA A 3 -1.47 8.41 19.22
C ALA A 3 -1.73 9.62 20.10
N LEU A 4 -2.86 10.29 19.84
CA LEU A 4 -3.46 11.23 20.77
C LEU A 4 -4.51 10.48 21.59
N ASN A 5 -4.34 10.45 22.91
CA ASN A 5 -5.39 9.97 23.80
C ASN A 5 -6.50 11.04 23.85
N VAL A 6 -7.63 10.75 23.20
CA VAL A 6 -8.76 11.70 23.06
C VAL A 6 -9.40 12.12 24.38
N ASN A 7 -9.26 11.31 25.44
CA ASN A 7 -9.83 11.61 26.75
C ASN A 7 -8.92 12.49 27.61
N THR A 8 -7.60 12.46 27.37
CA THR A 8 -6.61 13.14 28.22
C THR A 8 -5.81 14.21 27.49
N GLY A 9 -5.90 14.27 26.17
CA GLY A 9 -5.08 15.13 25.32
C GLY A 9 -3.60 14.73 25.28
N LYS A 10 -3.20 13.63 25.92
CA LYS A 10 -1.80 13.19 25.96
C LYS A 10 -1.42 12.52 24.65
N VAL A 11 -0.29 12.95 24.09
CA VAL A 11 0.34 12.28 22.95
C VAL A 11 1.24 11.16 23.48
N GLN A 12 1.08 9.97 22.93
CA GLN A 12 1.92 8.81 23.21
C GLN A 12 2.54 8.32 21.90
N GLU A 13 3.85 8.10 21.90
CA GLU A 13 4.50 7.44 20.78
C GLU A 13 4.12 5.95 20.74
N LEU A 14 3.63 5.48 19.59
CA LEU A 14 3.07 4.14 19.43
C LEU A 14 4.00 3.14 18.76
N VAL A 15 5.02 3.62 18.04
CA VAL A 15 5.88 2.77 17.20
C VAL A 15 7.31 2.94 17.68
N PRO A 16 7.99 1.86 18.12
CA PRO A 16 9.45 1.90 18.16
C PRO A 16 9.90 2.14 16.73
N GLY A 17 10.69 3.19 16.54
CA GLY A 17 11.11 3.77 15.27
C GLY A 17 10.83 2.92 14.03
N ILE A 18 10.15 3.53 13.05
CA ILE A 18 10.28 3.14 11.63
C ILE A 18 11.73 2.67 11.43
N PRO A 19 11.99 1.40 11.04
CA PRO A 19 13.33 0.83 11.10
C PRO A 19 14.38 1.78 10.51
N GLU A 20 15.58 1.88 11.07
CA GLU A 20 16.56 2.92 10.69
C GLU A 20 16.84 2.99 9.18
N TRP A 21 16.76 1.86 8.47
CA TRP A 21 16.88 1.81 7.01
C TRP A 21 15.73 2.51 6.27
N VAL A 22 14.54 2.61 6.87
CA VAL A 22 13.41 3.42 6.41
C VAL A 22 13.54 4.87 6.90
N SER A 23 14.00 5.12 8.14
CA SER A 23 14.07 6.48 8.73
C SER A 23 15.30 7.30 8.31
N GLY A 24 16.38 6.67 7.83
CA GLY A 24 17.59 7.33 7.35
C GLY A 24 17.43 8.11 6.04
N ASN A 25 16.23 8.08 5.44
CA ASN A 25 15.96 8.59 4.11
C ASN A 25 14.87 9.67 4.15
N HIS A 26 15.26 10.88 4.55
CA HIS A 26 14.40 12.08 4.58
C HIS A 26 13.89 12.57 3.21
N HIS A 27 14.15 11.82 2.14
CA HIS A 27 13.65 12.11 0.78
C HIS A 27 12.44 11.26 0.37
N PHE A 28 11.92 10.40 1.25
CA PHE A 28 10.65 9.73 1.01
C PHE A 28 9.48 10.69 1.24
N GLY A 29 9.16 11.51 0.23
CA GLY A 29 7.86 12.18 0.09
C GLY A 29 6.72 11.20 -0.23
N GLY A 30 6.73 10.00 0.36
CA GLY A 30 5.98 8.85 -0.13
C GLY A 30 5.59 7.80 0.91
N LEU A 31 5.50 8.13 2.20
CA LEU A 31 4.73 7.32 3.14
C LEU A 31 3.23 7.51 2.83
N ASN A 32 2.74 6.88 1.77
CA ASN A 32 1.43 7.26 1.21
C ASN A 32 0.26 6.40 1.66
N THR A 33 0.47 5.28 2.37
CA THR A 33 -0.69 4.53 2.87
C THR A 33 -0.42 3.77 4.16
N LEU A 34 -1.03 4.27 5.23
CA LEU A 34 -1.20 3.58 6.50
C LEU A 34 -2.61 3.01 6.52
N HIS A 35 -2.76 1.69 6.67
CA HIS A 35 -4.07 1.09 6.94
C HIS A 35 -4.06 0.44 8.31
N TYR A 36 -5.01 0.82 9.14
CA TYR A 36 -5.19 0.28 10.48
C TYR A 36 -6.18 -0.89 10.41
N TYR A 37 -5.75 -2.06 10.90
CA TYR A 37 -6.60 -3.23 11.00
C TYR A 37 -7.17 -3.31 12.41
N TYR A 38 -8.49 -3.17 12.54
CA TYR A 38 -9.16 -3.13 13.84
C TYR A 38 -9.32 -4.51 14.48
N ASP A 39 -9.38 -5.60 13.72
CA ASP A 39 -9.79 -6.90 14.28
C ASP A 39 -8.69 -7.56 15.12
N ASP A 40 -7.42 -7.43 14.73
CA ASP A 40 -6.27 -7.96 15.48
C ASP A 40 -5.44 -6.85 16.17
N GLY A 41 -5.88 -5.59 16.05
CA GLY A 41 -5.17 -4.42 16.58
C GLY A 41 -3.84 -4.14 15.89
N GLU A 42 -3.61 -4.74 14.73
CA GLU A 42 -2.38 -4.60 13.94
C GLU A 42 -2.42 -3.42 12.97
N ILE A 43 -1.23 -2.93 12.61
CA ILE A 43 -1.05 -1.77 11.76
C ILE A 43 -0.25 -2.20 10.54
N VAL A 44 -0.83 -2.05 9.36
CA VAL A 44 -0.24 -2.52 8.12
C VAL A 44 0.31 -1.34 7.32
N TYR A 45 1.59 -1.43 6.96
CA TYR A 45 2.31 -0.43 6.17
C TYR A 45 2.60 -0.96 4.78
N ASN A 46 2.23 -0.17 3.78
CA ASN A 46 2.64 -0.37 2.40
C ASN A 46 3.58 0.77 1.99
N PHE A 47 4.81 0.42 1.61
CA PHE A 47 5.78 1.38 1.13
C PHE A 47 5.80 1.37 -0.41
N PRO A 48 5.68 2.52 -1.09
CA PRO A 48 5.52 2.55 -2.54
C PRO A 48 6.64 1.91 -3.35
N PHE A 49 7.84 1.78 -2.79
CA PHE A 49 8.99 1.24 -3.51
C PHE A 49 9.52 -0.03 -2.83
N MET A 50 8.62 -0.83 -2.24
CA MET A 50 8.98 -2.10 -1.63
C MET A 50 7.95 -3.16 -1.94
N ASP A 51 8.42 -4.32 -2.39
CA ASP A 51 7.57 -5.52 -2.53
C ASP A 51 6.99 -6.00 -1.18
N SER A 52 7.51 -5.49 -0.06
CA SER A 52 7.12 -5.95 1.27
C SER A 52 6.02 -5.10 1.89
N VAL A 53 5.07 -5.79 2.51
CA VAL A 53 4.12 -5.24 3.46
C VAL A 53 4.63 -5.50 4.87
N PHE A 54 4.46 -4.52 5.74
CA PHE A 54 4.89 -4.61 7.13
C PHE A 54 3.69 -4.56 8.05
N THR A 55 3.69 -5.42 9.07
CA THR A 55 2.61 -5.49 10.04
C THR A 55 3.19 -5.27 11.42
N TRP A 56 2.76 -4.19 12.08
CA TRP A 56 3.13 -3.87 13.46
C TRP A 56 2.00 -4.29 14.38
N SER A 57 2.31 -5.13 15.35
CA SER A 57 1.40 -5.44 16.46
C SER A 57 1.80 -4.59 17.67
N PRO A 58 0.99 -3.58 18.07
CA PRO A 58 1.24 -2.81 19.28
C PRO A 58 1.19 -3.67 20.56
N LEU A 59 0.37 -4.74 20.54
CA LEU A 59 0.20 -5.67 21.65
C LEU A 59 1.45 -6.53 21.85
N GLU A 60 1.96 -7.13 20.76
CA GLU A 60 3.16 -7.96 20.80
C GLU A 60 4.45 -7.15 20.77
N LYS A 61 4.37 -5.86 20.45
CA LYS A 61 5.51 -4.98 20.15
C LYS A 61 6.43 -5.59 19.08
N SER A 62 5.84 -6.25 18.09
CA SER A 62 6.53 -6.99 17.05
C SER A 62 6.27 -6.35 15.68
N LEU A 63 7.29 -6.34 14.82
CA LEU A 63 7.18 -5.94 13.42
C LEU A 63 7.42 -7.17 12.54
N LYS A 64 6.39 -7.58 11.81
CA LYS A 64 6.46 -8.63 10.80
C LYS A 64 6.66 -8.00 9.42
N ARG A 65 7.48 -8.66 8.59
CA ARG A 65 7.70 -8.28 7.19
C ARG A 65 7.32 -9.46 6.33
N GLN A 66 6.44 -9.23 5.36
CA GLN A 66 6.09 -10.23 4.36
C GLN A 66 6.29 -9.67 2.96
N ARG A 67 6.87 -10.49 2.07
CA ARG A 67 7.17 -10.09 0.71
C ARG A 67 6.05 -10.56 -0.23
N TYR A 68 5.49 -9.63 -0.97
CA TYR A 68 4.54 -9.83 -2.04
C TYR A 68 5.09 -9.14 -3.28
N ALA A 69 5.94 -9.82 -4.05
CA ALA A 69 6.49 -9.22 -5.26
C ALA A 69 5.41 -9.20 -6.36
N SER A 70 5.22 -8.04 -6.99
CA SER A 70 4.30 -7.95 -8.12
C SER A 70 4.83 -8.71 -9.32
N GLU A 71 3.91 -9.30 -10.09
CA GLU A 71 4.22 -9.89 -11.40
C GLU A 71 4.30 -8.81 -12.51
N VAL A 72 3.77 -7.60 -12.25
CA VAL A 72 3.62 -6.55 -13.25
C VAL A 72 4.84 -5.63 -13.31
N ILE A 73 5.41 -5.33 -12.15
CA ILE A 73 6.57 -4.44 -12.02
C ILE A 73 7.78 -5.28 -11.64
N PRO A 74 8.98 -5.00 -12.20
CA PRO A 74 10.18 -5.71 -11.80
C PRO A 74 10.39 -5.53 -10.30
N GLY A 75 10.68 -6.63 -9.60
CA GLY A 75 10.78 -6.65 -8.13
C GLY A 75 11.49 -5.41 -7.60
N ILE A 76 10.76 -4.57 -6.87
CA ILE A 76 11.29 -3.30 -6.36
C ILE A 76 12.04 -3.63 -5.07
N LEU A 77 13.24 -4.19 -5.26
CA LEU A 77 14.29 -4.31 -4.25
C LEU A 77 15.26 -3.12 -4.29
N LYS A 78 15.08 -2.20 -5.23
CA LYS A 78 16.00 -1.06 -5.48
C LYS A 78 15.85 0.05 -4.44
N ALA A 79 16.34 -0.21 -3.23
CA ALA A 79 16.78 0.84 -2.32
C ALA A 79 17.85 0.37 -1.31
N TYR A 80 18.31 -0.89 -1.36
CA TYR A 80 19.33 -1.37 -0.41
C TYR A 80 20.32 -2.32 -1.08
N ASN A 81 21.59 -1.95 -1.05
CA ASN A 81 22.71 -2.84 -1.23
C ASN A 81 22.71 -3.89 -0.11
N GLY A 82 23.34 -5.05 -0.36
CA GLY A 82 23.48 -6.13 0.63
C GLY A 82 24.27 -5.76 1.89
N ASP A 83 24.81 -4.54 1.96
CA ASP A 83 25.47 -3.93 3.13
C ASP A 83 24.57 -2.90 3.86
N GLY A 84 23.31 -2.75 3.44
CA GLY A 84 22.36 -1.79 4.00
C GLY A 84 22.46 -0.36 3.45
N SER A 85 23.39 -0.07 2.53
CA SER A 85 23.51 1.25 1.90
C SER A 85 22.55 1.43 0.73
N MET A 86 21.96 2.62 0.57
CA MET A 86 21.04 2.90 -0.54
C MET A 86 21.82 3.27 -1.80
N GLU A 87 21.66 2.52 -2.89
CA GLU A 87 22.06 3.01 -4.20
C GLU A 87 21.15 4.19 -4.54
N SER A 88 21.78 5.36 -4.73
CA SER A 88 21.15 6.63 -5.08
C SER A 88 19.84 6.46 -5.87
N LEU A 89 18.73 6.97 -5.31
CA LEU A 89 17.43 7.18 -5.96
C LEU A 89 17.59 8.07 -7.20
N VAL A 90 18.16 7.54 -8.28
CA VAL A 90 18.01 8.12 -9.60
C VAL A 90 16.59 7.77 -10.02
N HIS A 91 15.67 8.73 -9.83
CA HIS A 91 14.25 8.70 -10.20
C HIS A 91 13.28 8.03 -9.20
N ALA A 92 13.08 8.64 -8.03
CA ALA A 92 11.69 8.84 -7.54
C ALA A 92 11.05 9.96 -8.38
N SER A 93 11.00 9.76 -9.70
CA SER A 93 10.28 10.65 -10.59
C SER A 93 8.82 10.23 -10.58
N SER A 94 7.90 11.10 -10.97
CA SER A 94 6.51 10.71 -11.24
C SER A 94 6.39 9.56 -12.24
N LYS A 95 7.47 9.17 -12.94
CA LYS A 95 7.54 8.19 -14.02
C LYS A 95 8.08 6.81 -13.63
N SER A 96 8.00 6.44 -12.35
CA SER A 96 8.54 5.16 -11.85
C SER A 96 7.41 4.18 -11.54
N ASP A 97 7.72 2.89 -11.49
CA ASP A 97 6.81 1.87 -10.98
C ASP A 97 6.69 1.98 -9.45
N TYR A 98 5.49 1.83 -8.90
CA TYR A 98 5.30 1.90 -7.45
C TYR A 98 4.02 1.21 -6.96
N TYR A 99 4.04 0.79 -5.71
CA TYR A 99 2.88 0.35 -4.94
C TYR A 99 2.15 1.57 -4.35
N THR A 100 0.83 1.55 -4.32
CA THR A 100 0.03 2.62 -3.72
C THR A 100 -1.30 2.10 -3.22
N GLY A 101 -1.88 2.74 -2.21
CA GLY A 101 -3.14 2.29 -1.64
C GLY A 101 -3.01 0.89 -1.02
N MET A 102 -3.74 0.64 0.04
CA MET A 102 -3.91 -0.70 0.54
C MET A 102 -5.29 -0.77 1.17
N TYR A 103 -5.99 -1.88 1.12
CA TYR A 103 -7.25 -2.01 1.83
C TYR A 103 -7.28 -3.39 2.44
N SER A 104 -7.65 -3.44 3.70
CA SER A 104 -7.95 -4.69 4.36
C SER A 104 -9.46 -4.84 4.43
N VAL A 105 -9.93 -6.07 4.34
CA VAL A 105 -11.33 -6.39 4.52
C VAL A 105 -11.53 -6.96 5.92
N THR A 106 -12.23 -6.21 6.77
CA THR A 106 -12.58 -6.58 8.15
C THR A 106 -13.24 -7.96 8.19
N GLY A 107 -12.78 -8.83 9.10
CA GLY A 107 -13.24 -10.19 9.27
C GLY A 107 -12.64 -11.22 8.31
N THR A 108 -11.65 -10.83 7.50
CA THR A 108 -10.94 -11.71 6.57
C THR A 108 -9.43 -11.44 6.58
N SER A 109 -8.63 -12.41 6.16
CA SER A 109 -7.19 -12.23 5.93
C SER A 109 -6.87 -11.50 4.62
N MET A 110 -7.89 -11.15 3.83
CA MET A 110 -7.71 -10.59 2.49
C MET A 110 -7.31 -9.12 2.53
N GLN A 111 -6.30 -8.82 1.72
CA GLN A 111 -5.75 -7.49 1.52
C GLN A 111 -5.69 -7.17 0.04
N TYR A 112 -5.93 -5.90 -0.27
CA TYR A 112 -5.91 -5.34 -1.60
C TYR A 112 -4.79 -4.30 -1.65
N ARG A 113 -3.95 -4.30 -2.68
CA ARG A 113 -2.91 -3.29 -2.89
C ARG A 113 -2.94 -2.85 -4.34
N PHE A 114 -2.67 -1.57 -4.61
CA PHE A 114 -2.52 -1.13 -5.99
C PHE A 114 -1.06 -1.10 -6.40
N VAL A 115 -0.85 -1.40 -7.67
CA VAL A 115 0.41 -1.26 -8.36
C VAL A 115 0.21 -0.30 -9.51
N VAL A 116 1.11 0.66 -9.63
CA VAL A 116 1.20 1.56 -10.78
C VAL A 116 2.43 1.16 -11.56
N SER A 117 2.20 0.71 -12.79
CA SER A 117 3.25 0.46 -13.77
C SER A 117 3.34 1.62 -14.75
N THR A 118 4.55 2.09 -15.00
CA THR A 118 4.88 3.18 -15.90
C THR A 118 5.58 2.67 -17.15
N SER A 119 5.10 3.07 -18.33
CA SER A 119 5.80 2.83 -19.60
C SER A 119 6.19 4.16 -20.26
N VAL A 120 7.40 4.18 -20.84
CA VAL A 120 8.00 5.34 -21.51
C VAL A 120 8.57 4.91 -22.86
N GLU A 121 7.70 4.71 -23.85
CA GLU A 121 8.13 4.50 -25.25
C GLU A 121 8.09 5.80 -26.07
N ASN A 122 7.11 6.69 -25.84
CA ASN A 122 6.97 8.00 -26.51
C ASN A 122 6.36 9.08 -25.60
N GLU A 123 5.39 8.69 -24.77
CA GLU A 123 4.81 9.48 -23.68
C GLU A 123 4.75 8.62 -22.42
N VAL A 124 4.66 9.26 -21.25
CA VAL A 124 4.55 8.53 -19.99
C VAL A 124 3.12 8.04 -19.83
N THR A 125 2.94 6.72 -19.81
CA THR A 125 1.64 6.10 -19.55
C THR A 125 1.66 5.37 -18.23
N TYR A 126 0.55 5.47 -17.48
CA TYR A 126 0.36 4.77 -16.21
C TYR A 126 -0.72 3.73 -16.36
N SER A 127 -0.41 2.49 -15.99
CA SER A 127 -1.38 1.41 -15.86
C SER A 127 -1.50 1.05 -14.40
N THR A 128 -2.72 1.05 -13.88
CA THR A 128 -2.99 0.65 -12.50
C THR A 128 -3.48 -0.79 -12.46
N TYR A 129 -3.02 -1.52 -11.46
CA TYR A 129 -3.38 -2.90 -11.20
C TYR A 129 -3.84 -3.03 -9.75
N LEU A 130 -4.78 -3.94 -9.52
CA LEU A 130 -5.24 -4.35 -8.20
C LEU A 130 -4.68 -5.73 -7.92
N GLU A 131 -3.89 -5.82 -6.86
CA GLU A 131 -3.37 -7.06 -6.31
C GLU A 131 -4.18 -7.47 -5.10
N VAL A 132 -4.43 -8.76 -4.96
CA VAL A 132 -5.04 -9.33 -3.77
C VAL A 132 -4.18 -10.45 -3.22
N PHE A 133 -4.00 -10.41 -1.92
CA PHE A 133 -3.12 -11.30 -1.19
C PHE A 133 -3.69 -11.53 0.20
N ASP A 134 -3.23 -12.61 0.82
CA ASP A 134 -3.41 -12.87 2.25
C ASP A 134 -2.06 -13.18 2.89
N GLU A 135 -2.07 -13.61 4.15
CA GLU A 135 -0.87 -14.00 4.89
C GLU A 135 -0.06 -15.15 4.28
N SER A 136 -0.58 -15.86 3.29
CA SER A 136 0.09 -17.00 2.65
C SER A 136 0.73 -16.63 1.31
N ALA A 137 0.04 -15.84 0.48
CA ALA A 137 0.47 -15.59 -0.89
C ALA A 137 -0.19 -14.37 -1.54
N LEU A 138 0.42 -13.92 -2.64
CA LEU A 138 -0.27 -13.13 -3.65
C LEU A 138 -1.16 -14.06 -4.47
N HIS A 139 -2.45 -13.76 -4.54
CA HIS A 139 -3.44 -14.62 -5.21
C HIS A 139 -3.62 -14.24 -6.67
N PHE A 140 -3.74 -12.94 -6.96
CA PHE A 140 -3.85 -12.46 -8.33
C PHE A 140 -3.48 -10.99 -8.48
N THR A 141 -3.25 -10.61 -9.74
CA THR A 141 -3.02 -9.23 -10.18
C THR A 141 -3.91 -8.93 -11.37
N ASN A 142 -4.79 -7.93 -11.25
CA ASN A 142 -5.71 -7.54 -12.31
C ASN A 142 -5.50 -6.09 -12.74
N LYS A 143 -5.36 -5.85 -14.05
CA LYS A 143 -5.32 -4.49 -14.60
C LYS A 143 -6.69 -3.84 -14.42
N ILE A 144 -6.73 -2.66 -13.81
CA ILE A 144 -7.96 -1.89 -13.63
C ILE A 144 -8.05 -0.76 -14.66
N SER A 145 -9.27 -0.42 -15.06
CA SER A 145 -9.53 0.67 -16.00
C SER A 145 -9.04 2.00 -15.44
N SER A 146 -8.55 2.90 -16.30
CA SER A 146 -8.17 4.28 -15.93
C SER A 146 -9.32 5.11 -15.38
N MET A 147 -10.57 4.69 -15.62
CA MET A 147 -11.76 5.29 -15.02
C MET A 147 -11.95 4.91 -13.54
N VAL A 148 -11.30 3.85 -13.07
CA VAL A 148 -11.38 3.40 -11.67
C VAL A 148 -10.26 4.05 -10.87
N LYS A 149 -10.63 4.72 -9.77
CA LYS A 149 -9.70 5.38 -8.86
C LYS A 149 -9.23 4.41 -7.78
N THR A 150 -8.05 4.65 -7.21
CA THR A 150 -7.49 3.88 -6.08
C THR A 150 -8.13 4.23 -4.72
N ARG A 151 -9.25 4.98 -4.75
CA ARG A 151 -10.00 5.42 -3.57
C ARG A 151 -11.29 4.61 -3.48
N GLY A 152 -11.62 4.16 -2.29
CA GLY A 152 -12.79 3.31 -2.09
C GLY A 152 -12.99 2.91 -0.64
N PHE A 153 -13.74 1.84 -0.46
CA PHE A 153 -13.97 1.21 0.84
C PHE A 153 -14.20 -0.30 0.66
N THR A 154 -14.03 -1.04 1.74
CA THR A 154 -14.25 -2.49 1.77
C THR A 154 -15.56 -2.82 2.47
N VAL A 155 -16.25 -3.85 1.98
CA VAL A 155 -17.45 -4.42 2.61
C VAL A 155 -17.42 -5.93 2.43
N LYS A 156 -17.51 -6.67 3.54
CA LYS A 156 -17.54 -8.15 3.61
C LYS A 156 -16.34 -8.87 3.03
N ASP A 157 -16.33 -9.15 1.74
CA ASP A 157 -15.30 -9.89 0.98
C ASP A 157 -14.92 -9.12 -0.30
N SER A 158 -15.34 -7.86 -0.37
CA SER A 158 -15.34 -7.08 -1.59
C SER A 158 -14.74 -5.68 -1.37
N ILE A 159 -14.12 -5.14 -2.42
CA ILE A 159 -13.68 -3.74 -2.48
C ILE A 159 -14.52 -2.95 -3.48
N PHE A 160 -14.96 -1.77 -3.06
CA PHE A 160 -15.75 -0.82 -3.83
C PHE A 160 -14.87 0.38 -4.16
N LEU A 161 -14.53 0.55 -5.42
CA LEU A 161 -13.64 1.61 -5.89
C LEU A 161 -14.43 2.67 -6.65
N PHE A 162 -14.18 3.94 -6.35
CA PHE A 162 -14.80 5.04 -7.08
C PHE A 162 -14.47 4.92 -8.56
N ARG A 163 -15.50 4.99 -9.38
CA ARG A 163 -15.38 5.10 -10.82
C ARG A 163 -15.77 6.52 -11.22
N GLU A 164 -14.95 7.14 -12.05
CA GLU A 164 -15.27 8.42 -12.66
C GLU A 164 -16.48 8.21 -13.58
N SER A 165 -17.63 8.71 -13.12
CA SER A 165 -18.85 8.79 -13.93
C SER A 165 -18.80 10.09 -14.74
N GLY A 166 -19.37 10.06 -15.94
CA GLY A 166 -19.67 11.30 -16.68
C GLY A 166 -20.90 12.04 -16.14
N SER A 167 -21.41 11.66 -14.98
CA SER A 167 -22.70 12.09 -14.43
C SER A 167 -22.51 12.75 -13.06
N GLU A 168 -23.12 13.91 -12.86
CA GLU A 168 -23.10 14.63 -11.58
C GLU A 168 -24.16 14.13 -10.59
N ASP A 169 -25.11 13.29 -11.04
CA ASP A 169 -26.29 12.92 -10.27
C ASP A 169 -26.10 11.70 -9.35
N TYR A 170 -25.04 10.90 -9.59
CA TYR A 170 -24.81 9.67 -8.82
C TYR A 170 -23.34 9.27 -8.78
N LEU A 171 -22.97 8.58 -7.70
CA LEU A 171 -21.65 7.99 -7.53
C LEU A 171 -21.62 6.58 -8.12
N GLU A 172 -20.63 6.30 -8.96
CA GLU A 172 -20.40 4.97 -9.51
C GLU A 172 -19.25 4.26 -8.79
N PHE A 173 -19.41 2.95 -8.59
CA PHE A 173 -18.39 2.09 -8.01
C PHE A 173 -18.10 0.90 -8.91
N ALA A 174 -16.83 0.60 -9.12
CA ALA A 174 -16.39 -0.70 -9.57
C ALA A 174 -16.29 -1.62 -8.35
N VAL A 175 -16.94 -2.79 -8.43
CA VAL A 175 -16.97 -3.78 -7.35
C VAL A 175 -16.13 -4.97 -7.75
N PHE A 176 -15.21 -5.36 -6.86
CA PHE A 176 -14.42 -6.57 -7.00
C PHE A 176 -14.79 -7.47 -5.81
N SER A 177 -15.38 -8.62 -6.10
CA SER A 177 -16.00 -9.54 -5.12
C SER A 177 -15.62 -10.99 -5.41
N GLY A 178 -15.63 -11.84 -4.39
CA GLY A 178 -15.58 -13.30 -4.56
C GLY A 178 -14.19 -13.82 -4.94
N LEU A 179 -13.21 -13.44 -4.14
CA LEU A 179 -11.82 -13.87 -4.28
C LEU A 179 -11.46 -14.77 -3.11
#